data_AF-A0A2X1JH80-F1
#
_entry.id   AF-A0A2X1JH80-F1
#
_cell.length_a   1.000
_cell.length_b   1.000
_cell.length_c   1.000
_cell.angle_alpha   90.00
_cell.angle_beta   90.00
_cell.angle_gamma   90.00
#
_symmetry.space_group_name_H-M   'P 1'
#
loop_
_entity.id
_entity.type
_entity.pdbx_description
1 polymer ?
#
loop_
_entity_poly.entity_id
_entity_poly.type
_entity_poly.pdbx_seq_one_letter_code
_entity_poly.pdbx_strand_id
1 'polypeptide(L)'
;MLVMTVVFMLFEVRHVPYKMRFALNNPQIHIAGLHRALKGVSHYLALKTLLSLWTGVIVWLGLELMGVQFALMWAVLAFLLNYVPNIGAVISAVPPMIQVLLFNGVYECILVGALFLVVHMVIGNILEPRMMGHRLGMSTMVVFLSLLIWDGCSAR
;
A
#
# COMPACT_ATOMS: atom_id res chain seq x y z
N MET A 1 -14.53 -19.12 -0.50
CA MET A 1 -14.47 -17.65 -0.42
C MET A 1 -15.87 -17.05 -0.28
N LEU A 2 -16.72 -17.05 -1.31
CA LEU A 2 -18.09 -16.48 -1.24
C LEU A 2 -18.97 -17.03 -0.11
N VAL A 3 -18.99 -18.35 0.11
CA VAL A 3 -19.80 -18.97 1.17
C VAL A 3 -19.38 -18.50 2.57
N MET A 4 -18.07 -18.31 2.80
CA MET A 4 -17.55 -17.83 4.07
C MET A 4 -17.90 -16.36 4.31
N THR A 5 -17.85 -15.53 3.26
CA THR A 5 -18.26 -14.12 3.32
C THR A 5 -19.75 -13.99 3.66
N VAL A 6 -20.60 -14.82 3.05
CA VAL A 6 -22.05 -14.81 3.29
C VAL A 6 -22.37 -15.25 4.71
N VAL A 7 -21.74 -16.31 5.22
CA VAL A 7 -21.94 -16.77 6.60
C VAL A 7 -21.50 -15.70 7.60
N PHE A 8 -20.34 -15.08 7.40
CA PHE A 8 -19.83 -14.02 8.28
C PHE A 8 -20.77 -12.81 8.30
N MET A 9 -21.26 -12.38 7.13
CA MET A 9 -22.22 -11.28 6.99
C MET A 9 -23.56 -11.61 7.66
N LEU A 10 -24.02 -12.86 7.58
CA LEU A 10 -25.26 -13.31 8.24
C LEU A 10 -25.16 -13.30 9.77
N PHE A 11 -23.99 -13.65 10.33
CA PHE A 11 -23.72 -13.60 11.77
C PHE A 11 -23.55 -12.15 12.27
N GLU A 12 -22.91 -11.30 11.48
CA GLU A 12 -22.64 -9.92 11.82
C GLU A 12 -23.94 -9.10 11.86
N VAL A 13 -24.86 -9.31 10.92
CA VAL A 13 -26.20 -8.68 10.88
C VAL A 13 -27.00 -8.91 12.18
N ARG A 14 -26.85 -10.06 12.84
CA ARG A 14 -27.58 -10.35 14.09
C ARG A 14 -27.06 -9.60 15.31
N HIS A 15 -25.85 -9.05 15.27
CA HIS A 15 -25.24 -8.27 16.37
C HIS A 15 -25.35 -6.74 16.18
N VAL A 16 -25.81 -6.28 15.01
CA VAL A 16 -25.96 -4.85 14.67
C VAL A 16 -26.98 -4.07 15.53
N PRO A 17 -28.13 -4.62 15.99
CA PRO A 17 -29.12 -3.80 16.67
C PRO A 17 -28.68 -3.34 18.08
N TYR A 18 -27.68 -3.97 18.69
CA TYR A 18 -27.15 -3.57 20.00
C TYR A 18 -26.15 -2.39 19.90
N LYS A 19 -25.34 -2.35 18.83
CA LYS A 19 -24.40 -1.24 18.57
C LYS A 19 -25.07 0.03 18.04
N MET A 20 -26.22 -0.10 17.37
CA MET A 20 -26.93 1.06 16.82
C MET A 20 -27.59 1.93 17.89
N ARG A 21 -28.06 1.37 19.01
CA ARG A 21 -28.67 2.18 20.09
C ARG A 21 -27.67 3.04 20.86
N PHE A 22 -26.40 2.64 20.92
CA PHE A 22 -25.33 3.46 21.53
C PHE A 22 -24.75 4.53 20.59
N ALA A 23 -24.91 4.37 19.27
CA ALA A 23 -24.39 5.29 18.26
C ALA A 23 -25.32 6.49 17.96
N LEU A 24 -26.59 6.42 18.37
CA LEU A 24 -27.63 7.40 18.01
C LEU A 24 -27.91 8.47 19.08
N ASN A 25 -27.29 8.42 20.27
CA ASN A 25 -27.61 9.33 21.37
C ASN A 25 -26.55 10.41 21.68
N ASN A 26 -25.40 10.43 20.98
CA ASN A 26 -24.33 11.39 21.22
C ASN A 26 -23.84 12.08 19.92
N PRO A 27 -24.36 13.28 19.58
CA PRO A 27 -23.93 14.08 18.42
C PRO A 27 -22.44 14.46 18.41
N GLN A 28 -21.76 14.38 19.56
CA GLN A 28 -20.35 14.74 19.74
C GLN A 28 -19.37 13.65 19.25
N ILE A 29 -19.79 12.37 19.16
CA ILE A 29 -18.90 11.26 18.82
C ILE A 29 -18.65 11.18 17.29
N HIS A 30 -19.56 11.71 16.48
CA HIS A 30 -19.46 11.70 15.02
C HIS A 30 -18.30 12.58 14.50
N ILE A 31 -18.03 13.71 15.16
CA ILE A 31 -16.98 14.67 14.76
C ILE A 31 -15.59 14.11 15.12
N ALA A 32 -15.46 13.48 16.29
CA ALA A 32 -14.22 12.87 16.76
C ALA A 32 -13.85 11.57 16.00
N GLY A 33 -14.85 10.84 15.49
CA GLY A 33 -14.67 9.71 14.59
C GLY A 33 -14.21 10.15 13.20
N LEU A 34 -14.84 11.21 12.65
CA LEU A 34 -14.46 11.81 11.37
C LEU A 34 -13.04 12.41 11.43
N HIS A 35 -12.68 13.12 12.50
CA HIS A 35 -11.32 13.64 12.70
C HIS A 35 -10.27 12.53 12.78
N ARG A 36 -10.57 11.40 13.42
CA ARG A 36 -9.66 10.24 13.46
C ARG A 36 -9.53 9.55 12.10
N ALA A 37 -10.62 9.43 11.34
CA ALA A 37 -10.59 8.91 9.98
C ALA A 37 -9.79 9.82 9.04
N LEU A 38 -10.03 11.13 9.07
CA LEU A 38 -9.29 12.14 8.29
C LEU A 38 -7.80 12.16 8.67
N LYS A 39 -7.46 12.05 9.96
CA LYS A 39 -6.06 11.99 10.41
C LYS A 39 -5.37 10.69 9.97
N GLY A 40 -6.09 9.57 9.96
CA GLY A 40 -5.58 8.28 9.47
C GLY A 40 -5.32 8.26 7.96
N VAL A 41 -6.25 8.80 7.16
CA VAL A 41 -6.11 8.92 5.70
C VAL A 41 -5.03 9.94 5.34
N SER A 42 -4.98 11.08 6.02
CA SER A 42 -3.93 12.10 5.85
C SER A 42 -2.55 11.53 6.17
N HIS A 43 -2.40 10.74 7.24
CA HIS A 43 -1.13 10.10 7.55
C HIS A 43 -0.73 9.07 6.49
N TYR A 44 -1.67 8.24 6.01
CA TYR A 44 -1.40 7.28 4.94
C TYR A 44 -0.99 7.96 3.63
N LEU A 45 -1.74 9.01 3.22
CA LEU A 45 -1.42 9.79 2.03
C LEU A 45 -0.08 10.52 2.17
N ALA A 46 0.23 11.09 3.34
CA ALA A 46 1.52 11.74 3.61
C ALA A 46 2.69 10.73 3.57
N LEU A 47 2.47 9.51 4.05
CA LEU A 47 3.47 8.44 3.95
C LEU A 47 3.66 8.00 2.49
N LYS A 48 2.55 7.86 1.75
CA LYS A 48 2.54 7.48 0.34
C LYS A 48 3.24 8.53 -0.51
N THR A 49 3.00 9.81 -0.27
CA THR A 49 3.68 10.92 -0.96
C THR A 49 5.16 10.94 -0.64
N LEU A 50 5.55 10.76 0.63
CA LEU A 50 6.96 10.72 1.03
C LEU A 50 7.69 9.55 0.36
N LEU A 51 7.10 8.35 0.38
CA LEU A 51 7.64 7.16 -0.27
C LEU A 51 7.79 7.36 -1.78
N SER A 52 6.74 7.87 -2.43
CA SER A 52 6.74 8.20 -3.85
C SER A 52 7.82 9.24 -4.19
N LEU A 53 7.99 10.27 -3.35
CA LEU A 53 9.03 11.28 -3.50
C LEU A 53 10.43 10.67 -3.46
N TRP A 54 10.68 9.79 -2.48
CA TRP A 54 11.94 9.05 -2.40
C TRP A 54 12.18 8.19 -3.64
N THR A 55 11.17 7.48 -4.13
CA THR A 55 11.27 6.71 -5.38
C THR A 55 11.68 7.59 -6.55
N GLY A 56 10.99 8.72 -6.74
CA GLY A 56 11.26 9.66 -7.83
C GLY A 56 12.68 10.21 -7.77
N VAL A 57 13.15 10.63 -6.58
CA VAL A 57 14.50 11.18 -6.39
C VAL A 57 15.57 10.13 -6.68
N ILE A 58 15.39 8.88 -6.21
CA ILE A 58 16.37 7.81 -6.45
C ILE A 58 16.43 7.44 -7.93
N VAL A 59 15.27 7.33 -8.59
CA VAL A 59 15.19 7.06 -10.03
C VAL A 59 15.79 8.20 -10.85
N TRP A 60 15.51 9.45 -10.48
CA TRP A 60 16.08 10.64 -11.13
C TRP A 60 17.60 10.63 -11.06
N LEU A 61 18.17 10.49 -9.85
CA LEU A 61 19.61 10.44 -9.64
C LEU A 61 20.25 9.26 -10.38
N GLY A 62 19.63 8.07 -10.34
CA GLY A 62 20.16 6.91 -11.05
C GLY A 62 20.17 7.08 -12.56
N LEU A 63 19.10 7.63 -13.14
CA LEU A 63 19.02 7.92 -14.59
C LEU A 63 19.97 9.03 -15.02
N GLU A 64 20.14 10.07 -14.20
CA GLU A 64 21.02 11.19 -14.49
C GLU A 64 22.50 10.78 -14.45
N LEU A 65 22.88 9.93 -13.48
CA LEU A 65 24.22 9.33 -13.42
C LEU A 65 24.53 8.44 -14.63
N MET A 66 23.51 7.79 -15.21
CA MET A 66 23.62 6.96 -16.42
C MET A 66 23.54 7.79 -17.71
N GLY A 67 23.41 9.12 -17.63
CA GLY A 67 23.32 10.00 -18.80
C GLY A 67 22.05 9.79 -19.63
N VAL A 68 20.98 9.26 -19.02
CA VAL A 68 19.72 8.98 -19.74
C VAL A 68 18.99 10.28 -20.04
N GLN A 69 18.66 10.50 -21.31
CA GLN A 69 17.86 11.66 -21.72
C GLN A 69 16.49 11.64 -21.04
N PHE A 70 15.96 12.83 -20.72
CA PHE A 70 14.66 12.98 -20.05
C PHE A 70 14.58 12.28 -18.67
N ALA A 71 15.70 12.13 -17.95
CA ALA A 71 15.75 11.54 -16.61
C ALA A 71 14.67 12.11 -15.66
N LEU A 72 14.51 13.45 -15.65
CA LEU A 72 13.49 14.13 -14.85
C LEU A 72 12.06 13.71 -15.22
N MET A 73 11.75 13.59 -16.52
CA MET A 73 10.43 13.17 -16.99
C MET A 73 10.11 11.75 -16.52
N TRP A 74 11.06 10.83 -16.67
CA TRP A 74 10.91 9.43 -16.24
C TRP A 74 10.81 9.30 -14.72
N ALA A 75 11.54 10.11 -13.97
CA ALA A 75 11.43 10.16 -12.52
C ALA A 75 10.08 10.67 -12.03
N VAL A 76 9.53 11.71 -12.67
CA VAL A 76 8.18 12.21 -12.36
C VAL A 76 7.13 11.16 -12.71
N LEU A 77 7.30 10.44 -13.82
CA LEU A 77 6.42 9.33 -14.18
C LEU A 77 6.49 8.21 -13.13
N ALA A 78 7.69 7.82 -12.72
CA ALA A 78 7.89 6.82 -11.66
C ALA A 78 7.26 7.28 -10.34
N PHE A 79 7.42 8.55 -9.95
CA PHE A 79 6.76 9.16 -8.79
C PHE A 79 5.24 9.00 -8.86
N LEU A 80 4.62 9.42 -9.97
CA LEU A 80 3.17 9.36 -10.15
C LEU A 80 2.65 7.93 -10.12
N LEU A 81 3.34 7.01 -10.82
CA LEU A 81 2.93 5.62 -10.93
C LEU A 81 3.18 4.82 -9.64
N ASN A 82 4.11 5.24 -8.78
CA ASN A 82 4.40 4.58 -7.50
C ASN A 82 3.21 4.58 -6.52
N TYR A 83 2.11 5.29 -6.83
CA TYR A 83 0.85 5.15 -6.09
C TYR A 83 0.24 3.76 -6.17
N VAL A 84 0.42 3.05 -7.30
CA VAL A 84 -0.08 1.69 -7.51
C VAL A 84 1.10 0.71 -7.41
N PRO A 85 1.26 -0.01 -6.29
CA PRO A 85 2.35 -0.96 -6.10
C PRO A 85 2.35 -2.04 -7.18
N ASN A 86 3.52 -2.50 -7.59
CA ASN A 86 3.78 -3.49 -8.65
C ASN A 86 3.36 -3.08 -10.07
N ILE A 87 2.16 -2.55 -10.28
CA ILE A 87 1.68 -2.16 -11.61
C ILE A 87 2.39 -0.88 -12.08
N GLY A 88 2.44 0.13 -11.22
CA GLY A 88 3.08 1.40 -11.56
C GLY A 88 4.58 1.26 -11.79
N ALA A 89 5.22 0.36 -11.04
CA ALA A 89 6.62 0.01 -11.20
C ALA A 89 6.96 -0.45 -12.63
N VAL A 90 6.27 -1.50 -13.07
CA VAL A 90 6.48 -2.11 -14.39
C VAL A 90 6.19 -1.10 -15.50
N ILE A 91 5.07 -0.38 -15.41
CA ILE A 91 4.67 0.58 -16.44
C ILE A 91 5.65 1.77 -16.49
N SER A 92 6.20 2.21 -15.35
CA SER A 92 7.15 3.33 -15.31
C SER A 92 8.54 2.95 -15.85
N ALA A 93 8.94 1.69 -15.73
CA ALA A 93 10.26 1.21 -16.14
C ALA A 93 10.35 0.89 -17.65
N VAL A 94 9.27 0.42 -18.27
CA VAL A 94 9.26 0.00 -19.68
C VAL A 94 9.67 1.12 -20.64
N PRO A 95 9.07 2.33 -20.59
CA PRO A 95 9.43 3.41 -21.51
C PRO A 95 10.91 3.88 -21.42
N PRO A 96 11.50 4.15 -20.23
CA PRO A 96 12.91 4.54 -20.15
C PRO A 96 13.84 3.40 -20.58
N MET A 97 13.51 2.14 -20.32
CA MET A 97 14.31 1.00 -20.81
C MET A 97 14.33 0.93 -22.33
N ILE A 98 13.18 1.10 -22.99
CA ILE A 98 13.10 1.15 -24.46
C ILE A 98 13.92 2.33 -25.00
N GLN A 99 13.78 3.51 -24.39
CA GLN A 99 14.53 4.69 -24.80
C GLN A 99 16.04 4.43 -24.71
N VAL A 100 16.53 3.93 -23.57
CA VAL A 100 17.96 3.70 -23.36
C VAL A 100 18.50 2.62 -24.28
N LEU A 101 17.72 1.57 -24.54
CA LEU A 101 18.07 0.53 -25.49
C LEU A 101 18.28 1.10 -26.91
N LEU A 102 17.46 2.08 -27.31
CA LEU A 102 17.54 2.73 -28.62
C LEU A 102 18.71 3.73 -28.74
N PHE A 103 19.01 4.49 -27.68
CA PHE A 103 19.97 5.60 -27.75
C PHE A 103 21.37 5.29 -27.20
N ASN A 104 21.48 4.48 -26.14
CA ASN A 104 22.75 4.20 -25.46
C ASN A 104 23.22 2.76 -25.61
N GLY A 105 22.28 1.82 -25.86
CA GLY A 105 22.56 0.41 -26.11
C GLY A 105 22.15 -0.52 -24.96
N VAL A 106 22.53 -1.80 -25.11
CA VAL A 106 22.05 -2.89 -24.24
C VAL A 106 22.62 -2.80 -22.81
N TYR A 107 23.87 -2.35 -22.67
CA TYR A 107 24.53 -2.25 -21.36
C TYR A 107 23.80 -1.28 -20.42
N GLU A 108 23.54 -0.06 -20.88
CA GLU A 108 22.79 0.95 -20.12
C GLU A 108 21.35 0.51 -19.85
N CYS A 109 20.72 -0.20 -20.80
CA CYS A 109 19.36 -0.73 -20.61
C CYS A 109 19.29 -1.73 -19.44
N ILE A 110 20.29 -2.62 -19.33
CA ILE A 110 20.39 -3.56 -18.19
C ILE A 110 20.60 -2.80 -16.89
N LEU A 111 21.45 -1.76 -16.88
CA LEU A 111 21.71 -0.94 -15.70
C LEU A 111 20.45 -0.22 -15.21
N VAL A 112 19.68 0.37 -16.14
CA VAL A 112 18.39 1.01 -15.82
C VAL A 112 17.39 -0.02 -15.30
N GLY A 113 17.28 -1.18 -15.95
CA GLY A 113 16.42 -2.26 -15.47
C GLY A 113 16.77 -2.71 -14.05
N ALA A 114 18.07 -2.83 -13.75
CA ALA A 114 18.57 -3.16 -12.42
C ALA A 114 18.26 -2.06 -11.40
N LEU A 115 18.42 -0.78 -11.75
CA LEU A 115 18.05 0.36 -10.91
C LEU A 115 16.57 0.30 -10.52
N PHE A 116 15.67 0.17 -11.50
CA PHE A 116 14.23 0.08 -11.24
C PHE A 116 13.90 -1.13 -10.37
N LEU A 117 14.49 -2.30 -10.64
CA LEU A 117 14.28 -3.51 -9.84
C LEU A 117 14.70 -3.31 -8.38
N VAL A 118 15.89 -2.76 -8.13
CA VAL A 118 16.39 -2.50 -6.77
C VAL A 118 15.48 -1.50 -6.05
N VAL A 119 15.13 -0.39 -6.71
CA VAL A 119 14.25 0.63 -6.13
C VAL A 119 12.90 0.04 -5.76
N HIS A 120 12.29 -0.77 -6.64
CA HIS A 120 11.01 -1.40 -6.35
C HIS A 120 11.10 -2.47 -5.26
N MET A 121 12.18 -3.25 -5.24
CA MET A 121 12.39 -4.24 -4.19
C MET A 121 12.56 -3.58 -2.82
N VAL A 122 13.30 -2.47 -2.73
CA VAL A 122 13.50 -1.75 -1.47
C VAL A 122 12.23 -1.00 -1.07
N ILE A 123 11.65 -0.21 -1.96
CA ILE A 123 10.52 0.68 -1.61
C ILE A 123 9.23 -0.11 -1.48
N GLY A 124 8.91 -0.98 -2.45
CA GLY A 124 7.67 -1.74 -2.48
C GLY A 124 7.64 -2.90 -1.47
N ASN A 125 8.72 -3.68 -1.35
CA ASN A 125 8.70 -4.87 -0.49
C ASN A 125 9.21 -4.62 0.94
N ILE A 126 10.01 -3.58 1.20
CA ILE A 126 10.60 -3.36 2.53
C ILE A 126 10.06 -2.08 3.17
N LEU A 127 10.13 -0.95 2.45
CA LEU A 127 9.81 0.36 3.01
C LEU A 127 8.31 0.55 3.19
N GLU A 128 7.49 0.23 2.18
CA GLU A 128 6.02 0.27 2.26
C GLU A 128 5.48 -0.52 3.46
N PRO A 129 5.74 -1.83 3.64
CA PRO A 129 5.18 -2.59 4.76
C PRO A 129 5.72 -2.17 6.13
N ARG A 130 6.97 -1.68 6.19
CA ARG A 130 7.57 -1.21 7.43
C ARG A 130 7.02 0.14 7.88
N MET A 131 6.82 1.06 6.93
CA MET A 131 6.26 2.39 7.19
C MET A 131 4.75 2.34 7.39
N MET A 132 4.04 1.56 6.57
CA MET A 132 2.60 1.32 6.76
C MET A 132 2.31 0.44 7.98
N GLY A 133 3.35 -0.11 8.62
CA GLY A 133 3.33 -0.65 9.96
C GLY A 133 2.22 -1.66 10.13
N HIS A 134 2.45 -2.88 9.64
CA HIS A 134 1.73 -4.13 9.95
C HIS A 134 0.55 -3.96 10.95
N ARG A 135 -0.56 -3.34 10.51
CA ARG A 135 -1.84 -3.37 11.23
C ARG A 135 -2.54 -4.72 11.07
N LEU A 136 -1.75 -5.79 10.96
CA LEU A 136 -2.19 -7.18 11.01
C LEU A 136 -2.10 -7.76 12.43
N GLY A 137 -1.73 -6.95 13.42
CA GLY A 137 -1.87 -7.31 14.84
C GLY A 137 -3.32 -7.38 15.37
N MET A 138 -4.34 -7.16 14.55
CA MET A 138 -5.75 -7.21 14.99
C MET A 138 -6.56 -8.42 14.51
N SER A 139 -6.11 -9.19 13.52
CA SER A 139 -6.93 -10.29 12.98
C SER A 139 -6.53 -11.66 13.54
N THR A 140 -5.23 -11.98 13.63
CA THR A 140 -4.82 -13.33 14.04
C THR A 140 -5.15 -13.66 15.50
N MET A 141 -4.96 -12.70 16.42
CA MET A 141 -5.24 -12.90 17.85
C MET A 141 -6.74 -12.93 18.14
N VAL A 142 -7.54 -12.14 17.43
CA VAL A 142 -9.01 -12.14 17.52
C VAL A 142 -9.59 -13.43 16.93
N VAL A 143 -9.04 -13.92 15.81
CA VAL A 143 -9.42 -15.23 15.24
C VAL A 143 -9.04 -16.37 16.19
N PHE A 144 -7.86 -16.34 16.82
CA PHE A 144 -7.46 -17.33 17.82
C PHE A 144 -8.37 -17.33 19.05
N LEU A 145 -8.73 -16.15 19.59
CA LEU A 145 -9.68 -16.03 20.70
C LEU A 145 -11.08 -16.51 20.31
N SER A 146 -11.52 -16.22 19.09
CA SER A 146 -12.80 -16.71 18.55
C SER A 146 -12.85 -18.23 18.48
N LEU A 147 -11.74 -18.90 18.11
CA LEU A 147 -11.65 -20.36 18.09
C LEU A 147 -11.64 -20.96 19.50
N LEU A 148 -10.86 -20.39 20.44
CA LEU A 148 -10.81 -20.87 21.82
C LEU A 148 -12.18 -20.79 22.54
N ILE A 149 -12.94 -19.72 22.30
CA ILE A 149 -14.29 -19.57 22.87
C ILE A 149 -15.27 -20.57 22.24
N TRP A 150 -15.13 -20.83 20.93
CA TRP A 150 -15.97 -21.77 20.22
C TRP A 150 -15.72 -23.23 20.65
N ASP A 151 -14.45 -23.66 20.72
CA ASP A 151 -14.08 -25.01 21.19
C ASP A 151 -14.50 -25.25 22.66
N GLY A 152 -14.41 -24.23 23.50
CA GLY A 152 -14.87 -24.30 24.90
C GLY A 152 -16.39 -24.46 25.05
N CYS A 153 -17.18 -24.04 24.06
CA CYS A 153 -18.65 -24.13 24.09
C CYS A 153 -19.19 -25.43 23.47
N SER A 154 -18.37 -26.21 22.74
CA SER A 154 -18.78 -27.48 22.13
C SER A 154 -18.60 -28.70 23.05
N ALA A 155 -18.07 -28.51 24.26
CA ALA A 155 -17.74 -29.60 25.19
C ALA A 155 -18.77 -29.80 26.33
N ARG A 156 -20.00 -29.31 26.19
CA ARG A 156 -21.05 -29.52 27.18
C ARG A 156 -22.41 -29.82 26.54
#